data_AF-A0A8C3SVK1-F1
#
_entry.id   AF-A0A8C3SVK1-F1
#
_cell.length_a   1.000
_cell.length_b   1.000
_cell.length_c   1.000
_cell.angle_alpha   90.00
_cell.angle_beta   90.00
_cell.angle_gamma   90.00
#
_symmetry.space_group_name_H-M   'P 1'
#
loop_
_entity.id
_entity.type
_entity.pdbx_description
1 polymer ?
#
loop_
_entity_poly.entity_id
_entity_poly.type
_entity_poly.pdbx_seq_one_letter_code
_entity_poly.pdbx_strand_id
1 'polypeptide(L)'
;MAAAGGGPARAEGEGAAGGFSSLPAQAEEPGRGQLFNTVVDAFLEKLVAAGSYQRFANCYHRFYKLQPEMTRSIYDQFISQLQTSIQEEIREIKEEGNLEELFASMDRIVEEAKNREEPAWRPSGIPEEDIHNAMVPYLLKHQTYLRKALKEKEEENRKLAESVLAGRERISEMQQQIQNRKQSWQAISKEQRELIMTFQEPE
;
A
#
# COMPACT_ATOMS: atom_id res chain seq x y z
N MET A 1 16.57 66.41 11.18
CA MET A 1 16.44 66.64 12.64
C MET A 1 16.75 65.34 13.36
N ALA A 2 17.66 65.41 14.35
CA ALA A 2 17.83 64.61 15.59
C ALA A 2 17.18 63.20 15.68
N ALA A 3 17.75 62.17 16.33
CA ALA A 3 18.99 61.88 17.05
C ALA A 3 18.94 60.35 17.30
N ALA A 4 20.01 59.59 17.06
CA ALA A 4 20.93 59.04 18.06
C ALA A 4 20.40 57.91 18.98
N GLY A 5 21.19 56.83 19.04
CA GLY A 5 21.25 55.85 20.14
C GLY A 5 20.37 54.61 19.93
N GLY A 6 20.83 53.38 20.11
CA GLY A 6 22.06 52.81 20.64
C GLY A 6 21.82 51.31 20.83
N GLY A 7 22.80 50.46 20.53
CA GLY A 7 22.75 49.05 20.95
C GLY A 7 22.83 48.91 22.48
N PRO A 8 22.53 47.73 23.06
CA PRO A 8 23.53 46.67 23.06
C PRO A 8 22.99 45.21 23.04
N ALA A 9 23.93 44.29 23.17
CA ALA A 9 23.89 42.84 23.01
C ALA A 9 23.48 42.03 24.26
N ARG A 10 23.32 40.70 24.04
CA ARG A 10 23.27 39.56 25.01
C ARG A 10 21.99 39.47 25.87
N ALA A 11 21.47 38.33 26.28
CA ALA A 11 22.00 36.98 26.45
C ALA A 11 20.85 35.94 26.40
N GLU A 12 21.20 34.70 26.03
CA GLU A 12 20.83 33.45 26.72
C GLU A 12 19.34 33.22 27.06
N GLY A 13 18.64 32.50 26.17
CA GLY A 13 17.41 31.79 26.47
C GLY A 13 17.71 30.30 26.68
N GLU A 14 17.59 29.91 27.93
CA GLU A 14 17.80 28.60 28.56
C GLU A 14 17.40 27.38 27.71
N GLY A 15 18.33 26.43 27.64
CA GLY A 15 18.05 25.06 27.24
C GLY A 15 17.12 24.40 28.25
N ALA A 16 15.86 24.25 27.87
CA ALA A 16 14.98 23.29 28.51
C ALA A 16 15.41 21.89 28.08
N ALA A 17 16.24 21.27 28.92
CA ALA A 17 16.45 19.83 28.93
C ALA A 17 15.10 19.14 29.17
N GLY A 18 14.36 18.92 28.08
CA GLY A 18 13.21 18.04 28.05
C GLY A 18 13.71 16.62 28.29
N GLY A 19 13.77 16.24 29.56
CA GLY A 19 13.93 14.87 29.98
C GLY A 19 12.84 14.05 29.29
N PHE A 20 13.25 13.29 28.27
CA PHE A 20 12.47 12.15 27.81
C PHE A 20 12.40 11.21 28.99
N SER A 21 11.30 11.33 29.74
CA SER A 21 10.88 10.35 30.71
C SER A 21 10.77 9.03 29.94
N SER A 22 11.76 8.17 30.13
CA SER A 22 11.73 6.80 29.66
C SER A 22 10.49 6.18 30.30
N LEU A 23 9.42 6.05 29.51
CA LEU A 23 8.28 5.23 29.89
C LEU A 23 8.82 3.85 30.27
N PRO A 24 8.29 3.23 31.33
CA PRO A 24 8.74 1.92 31.74
C PRO A 24 8.53 0.99 30.55
N ALA A 25 9.60 0.29 30.15
CA ALA A 25 9.53 -0.80 29.20
C ALA A 25 8.39 -1.71 29.67
N GLN A 26 7.27 -1.67 28.95
CA GLN A 26 6.22 -2.65 29.12
C GLN A 26 6.93 -3.99 28.93
N ALA A 27 6.76 -4.89 29.90
CA ALA A 27 7.31 -6.23 29.80
C ALA A 27 6.90 -6.78 28.43
N GLU A 28 7.87 -6.94 27.53
CA GLU A 28 7.61 -7.49 26.21
C GLU A 28 6.99 -8.86 26.46
N GLU A 29 5.72 -8.99 26.08
CA GLU A 29 5.05 -10.28 26.04
C GLU A 29 5.97 -11.24 25.27
N PRO A 30 6.25 -12.44 25.82
CA PRO A 30 7.19 -13.35 25.20
C PRO A 30 6.76 -13.61 23.75
N GLY A 31 7.67 -13.35 22.81
CA GLY A 31 7.40 -13.52 21.39
C GLY A 31 6.95 -14.94 21.08
N ARG A 32 6.15 -15.12 20.03
CA ARG A 32 5.56 -16.44 19.71
C ARG A 32 6.60 -17.54 19.51
N GLY A 33 7.78 -17.20 19.00
CA GLY A 33 8.91 -18.13 18.89
C GLY A 33 9.43 -18.62 20.25
N GLN A 34 9.47 -17.74 21.27
CA GLN A 34 9.86 -18.12 22.63
C GLN A 34 8.81 -19.01 23.29
N LEU A 35 7.52 -18.70 23.08
CA LEU A 35 6.41 -19.55 23.53
C LEU A 35 6.48 -20.94 22.89
N PHE A 36 6.76 -21.01 21.59
CA PHE A 36 6.94 -22.28 20.88
C PHE A 36 8.07 -23.12 21.51
N ASN A 37 9.26 -22.53 21.71
CA ASN A 37 10.37 -23.24 22.35
C ASN A 37 9.99 -23.73 23.77
N THR A 38 9.32 -22.87 24.55
CA THR A 38 8.86 -23.21 25.91
C THR A 38 7.91 -24.41 25.91
N VAL A 39 6.99 -24.49 24.93
CA VAL A 39 6.06 -25.62 24.80
C VAL A 39 6.80 -26.91 24.40
N VAL A 40 7.79 -26.81 23.50
CA VAL A 40 8.62 -27.96 23.10
C VAL A 40 9.44 -28.48 24.28
N ASP A 41 10.07 -27.60 25.05
CA ASP A 41 10.84 -27.99 26.22
C ASP A 41 9.95 -28.66 27.27
N ALA A 42 8.78 -28.08 27.56
CA ALA A 42 7.80 -28.67 28.46
C ALA A 42 7.32 -30.05 27.96
N PHE A 43 7.13 -30.23 26.65
CA PHE A 43 6.78 -31.52 26.06
C PHE A 43 7.88 -32.56 26.31
N LEU A 44 9.14 -32.22 26.05
CA LEU A 44 10.28 -33.12 26.25
C LEU A 44 10.43 -33.51 27.72
N GLU A 45 10.26 -32.57 28.65
CA GLU A 45 10.27 -32.85 30.08
C GLU A 45 9.18 -33.86 30.48
N LYS A 46 7.95 -33.68 29.98
CA LYS A 46 6.84 -34.59 30.27
C LYS A 46 7.06 -35.97 29.66
N LEU A 47 7.64 -36.03 28.46
CA LEU A 47 8.00 -37.29 27.80
C LEU A 47 9.00 -38.07 28.64
N VAL A 48 10.08 -37.43 29.09
CA VAL A 48 11.09 -38.08 29.95
C VAL A 48 10.53 -38.46 31.31
N ALA A 49 9.69 -37.62 31.91
CA ALA A 49 9.03 -37.94 33.17
C ALA A 49 8.10 -39.18 33.04
N ALA A 50 7.39 -39.32 31.92
CA ALA A 50 6.55 -40.49 31.63
C ALA A 50 7.40 -41.75 31.40
N GLY A 51 8.53 -41.61 30.71
CA GLY A 51 9.49 -42.67 30.44
C GLY A 51 10.50 -42.91 31.55
N SER A 52 10.15 -42.73 32.83
CA SER A 52 11.13 -42.76 33.93
C SER A 52 11.95 -44.06 34.00
N TYR A 53 13.19 -43.95 34.48
CA TYR A 53 14.11 -45.09 34.64
C TYR A 53 13.48 -46.25 35.43
N GLN A 54 12.68 -45.96 36.45
CA GLN A 54 11.99 -46.99 37.23
C GLN A 54 11.02 -47.80 36.37
N ARG A 55 10.25 -47.15 35.49
CA ARG A 55 9.34 -47.84 34.58
C ARG A 55 10.11 -48.68 33.58
N PHE A 56 11.20 -48.15 33.03
CA PHE A 56 12.09 -48.86 32.13
C PHE A 56 12.70 -50.12 32.79
N ALA A 57 13.29 -49.98 33.98
CA ALA A 57 13.90 -51.08 34.72
C ALA A 57 12.87 -52.15 35.14
N ASN A 58 11.65 -51.75 35.49
CA ASN A 58 10.56 -52.68 35.81
C ASN A 58 10.16 -53.54 34.61
N CYS A 59 10.14 -52.97 33.39
CA CYS A 59 9.88 -53.72 32.16
C CYS A 59 11.01 -54.70 31.81
N TYR A 60 12.26 -54.35 32.13
CA TYR A 60 13.46 -55.16 31.85
C TYR A 60 14.06 -55.81 33.11
N HIS A 61 13.21 -56.25 34.05
CA HIS A 61 13.63 -56.71 35.39
C HIS A 61 14.69 -57.82 35.40
N ARG A 62 14.60 -58.78 34.46
CA ARG A 62 15.56 -59.90 34.39
C ARG A 62 16.97 -59.42 34.01
N PHE A 63 17.07 -58.44 33.12
CA PHE A 63 18.34 -57.88 32.67
C PHE A 63 18.93 -56.93 33.73
N TYR A 64 18.07 -56.09 34.32
CA TYR A 64 18.44 -55.21 35.43
C TYR A 64 19.07 -55.96 36.62
N LYS A 65 18.52 -57.13 36.99
CA LYS A 65 19.07 -57.97 38.08
C LYS A 65 20.47 -58.51 37.80
N LEU A 66 20.81 -58.75 36.53
CA LEU A 66 22.10 -59.29 36.13
C LEU A 66 23.15 -58.18 36.01
N GLN A 67 22.78 -57.05 35.42
CA GLN A 67 23.70 -55.94 35.15
C GLN A 67 23.01 -54.57 35.27
N PRO A 68 22.91 -54.00 36.49
CA PRO A 68 22.20 -52.75 36.73
C PRO A 68 22.93 -51.54 36.11
N GLU A 69 24.26 -51.51 36.16
CA GLU A 69 25.08 -50.42 35.59
C GLU A 69 24.89 -50.29 34.08
N MET A 70 24.86 -51.42 33.35
CA MET A 70 24.63 -51.44 31.91
C MET A 70 23.20 -51.02 31.56
N THR A 71 22.22 -51.48 32.34
CA THR A 71 20.81 -51.09 32.14
C THR A 71 20.63 -49.58 32.30
N ARG A 72 21.31 -48.97 33.28
CA ARG A 72 21.30 -47.52 33.48
C ARG A 72 21.99 -46.78 32.33
N SER A 73 23.17 -47.25 31.91
CA SER A 73 23.87 -46.64 30.77
C SER A 73 23.06 -46.69 29.47
N ILE A 74 22.36 -47.80 29.19
CA ILE A 74 21.49 -47.93 28.02
C ILE A 74 20.32 -46.95 28.10
N TYR A 75 19.69 -46.82 29.27
CA TYR A 75 18.59 -45.88 29.47
C TYR A 75 19.04 -44.43 29.28
N ASP A 76 20.16 -44.05 29.89
CA ASP A 76 20.70 -42.69 29.79
C ASP A 76 21.05 -42.36 28.33
N GLN A 77 21.62 -43.31 27.58
CA GLN A 77 21.88 -43.16 26.14
C GLN A 77 20.59 -43.07 25.32
N PHE A 78 19.58 -43.87 25.63
CA PHE A 78 18.30 -43.85 24.93
C PHE A 78 17.60 -42.50 25.11
N ILE A 79 17.51 -42.00 26.35
CA ILE A 79 16.86 -40.72 26.63
C ILE A 79 17.63 -39.56 26.01
N SER A 80 18.96 -39.54 26.10
CA SER A 80 19.75 -38.47 25.50
C SER A 80 19.60 -38.46 23.98
N GLN A 81 19.71 -39.61 23.31
CA GLN A 81 19.52 -39.71 21.86
C GLN A 81 18.10 -39.31 21.45
N LEU A 82 17.08 -39.73 22.19
CA LEU A 82 15.70 -39.37 21.90
C LEU A 82 15.47 -37.85 22.03
N GLN A 83 15.94 -37.24 23.11
CA GLN A 83 15.82 -35.79 23.30
C GLN A 83 16.58 -35.01 22.23
N THR A 84 17.84 -35.38 21.96
CA THR A 84 18.66 -34.73 20.94
C THR A 84 18.05 -34.88 19.55
N SER A 85 17.60 -36.09 19.18
CA SER A 85 16.97 -36.33 17.88
C SER A 85 15.68 -35.52 17.70
N ILE A 86 14.82 -35.44 18.71
CA ILE A 86 13.59 -34.62 18.63
C ILE A 86 13.93 -33.13 18.56
N GLN A 87 14.92 -32.66 19.33
CA GLN A 87 15.34 -31.25 19.29
C GLN A 87 15.97 -30.87 17.94
N GLU A 88 16.76 -31.77 17.35
CA GLU A 88 17.34 -31.60 16.03
C GLU A 88 16.25 -31.56 14.97
N GLU A 89 15.33 -32.52 14.97
CA GLU A 89 14.20 -32.54 14.02
C GLU A 89 13.35 -31.27 14.10
N ILE A 90 13.01 -30.81 15.32
CA ILE A 90 12.25 -29.57 15.50
C ILE A 90 13.04 -28.36 15.02
N ARG A 91 14.36 -28.34 15.23
CA ARG A 91 15.24 -27.27 14.73
C ARG A 91 15.25 -27.27 13.20
N GLU A 92 15.37 -28.43 12.57
CA GLU A 92 15.34 -28.57 11.12
C GLU A 92 14.00 -28.07 10.56
N ILE A 93 12.86 -28.53 11.09
CA ILE A 93 11.53 -28.04 10.69
C ILE A 93 11.41 -26.52 10.85
N LYS A 94 11.99 -25.96 11.92
CA LYS A 94 11.96 -24.53 12.21
C LYS A 94 12.78 -23.72 11.22
N GLU A 95 13.94 -24.25 10.81
CA GLU A 95 14.81 -23.65 9.80
C GLU A 95 14.21 -23.77 8.40
N GLU A 96 13.72 -24.95 8.02
CA GLU A 96 13.03 -25.20 6.74
C GLU A 96 11.79 -24.33 6.56
N GLY A 97 10.97 -24.22 7.61
CA GLY A 97 9.76 -23.42 7.63
C GLY A 97 10.00 -21.92 7.84
N ASN A 98 11.25 -21.48 8.04
CA ASN A 98 11.61 -20.12 8.42
C ASN A 98 10.71 -19.55 9.53
N LEU A 99 10.44 -20.37 10.54
CA LEU A 99 9.38 -20.08 11.52
C LEU A 99 9.73 -18.88 12.40
N GLU A 100 11.00 -18.58 12.62
CA GLU A 100 11.41 -17.42 13.42
C GLU A 100 11.01 -16.10 12.75
N GLU A 101 11.24 -15.97 11.44
CA GLU A 101 10.81 -14.78 10.69
C GLU A 101 9.29 -14.72 10.62
N LEU A 102 8.62 -15.87 10.45
CA LEU A 102 7.16 -15.94 10.43
C LEU A 102 6.56 -15.49 11.78
N PHE A 103 7.07 -15.99 12.91
CA PHE A 103 6.62 -15.59 14.23
C PHE A 103 6.86 -14.10 14.49
N ALA A 104 8.04 -13.59 14.14
CA ALA A 104 8.33 -12.15 14.26
C ALA A 104 7.39 -11.30 13.38
N SER A 105 7.07 -11.76 12.16
CA SER A 105 6.13 -11.08 11.27
C SER A 105 4.70 -11.08 11.82
N MET A 106 4.27 -12.20 12.43
CA MET A 106 2.96 -12.33 13.07
C MET A 106 2.87 -11.43 14.30
N ASP A 107 3.92 -11.40 15.13
CA ASP A 107 4.01 -10.52 16.29
C ASP A 107 3.86 -9.07 15.83
N ARG A 108 4.58 -8.65 14.77
CA ARG A 108 4.45 -7.31 14.17
C ARG A 108 3.03 -7.01 13.68
N ILE A 109 2.39 -7.92 12.96
CA ILE A 109 1.01 -7.73 12.46
C ILE A 109 0.02 -7.57 13.61
N VAL A 110 0.19 -8.36 14.68
CA VAL A 110 -0.66 -8.26 15.87
C VAL A 110 -0.45 -6.93 16.59
N GLU A 111 0.80 -6.49 16.74
CA GLU A 111 1.13 -5.16 17.28
C GLU A 111 0.48 -4.03 16.47
N GLU A 112 0.59 -4.06 15.14
CA GLU A 112 -0.03 -3.07 14.24
C GLU A 112 -1.57 -3.06 14.35
N ALA A 113 -2.17 -4.22 14.65
CA ALA A 113 -3.61 -4.39 14.74
C ALA A 113 -4.20 -4.20 16.15
N LYS A 114 -3.38 -3.99 17.19
CA LYS A 114 -3.82 -3.90 18.60
C LYS A 114 -4.97 -2.93 18.85
N ASN A 115 -5.04 -1.84 18.09
CA ASN A 115 -6.04 -0.79 18.26
C ASN A 115 -7.36 -1.06 17.51
N ARG A 116 -7.49 -2.19 16.82
CA ARG A 116 -8.70 -2.55 16.06
C ARG A 116 -9.49 -3.58 16.85
N GLU A 117 -10.56 -3.13 17.51
CA GLU A 117 -11.46 -4.00 18.29
C GLU A 117 -12.51 -4.70 17.41
N GLU A 118 -12.75 -4.21 16.19
CA GLU A 118 -13.72 -4.80 15.28
C GLU A 118 -13.24 -6.14 14.72
N PRO A 119 -14.15 -7.11 14.51
CA PRO A 119 -13.81 -8.36 13.84
C PRO A 119 -13.20 -8.11 12.46
N ALA A 120 -11.94 -8.51 12.29
CA ALA A 120 -11.29 -8.42 11.00
C ALA A 120 -12.03 -9.28 9.95
N TRP A 121 -12.07 -8.80 8.71
CA TRP A 121 -12.66 -9.51 7.58
C TRP A 121 -12.09 -10.94 7.45
N ARG A 122 -12.92 -11.88 7.01
CA ARG A 122 -12.57 -13.26 6.71
C ARG A 122 -13.10 -13.59 5.31
N PRO A 123 -12.39 -14.44 4.53
CA PRO A 123 -12.88 -14.88 3.23
C PRO A 123 -14.30 -15.42 3.35
N SER A 124 -15.20 -14.91 2.51
CA SER A 124 -16.63 -15.27 2.54
C SER A 124 -16.87 -16.70 2.07
N GLY A 125 -15.90 -17.27 1.35
CA GLY A 125 -16.05 -18.52 0.60
C GLY A 125 -16.60 -18.32 -0.81
N ILE A 126 -16.86 -17.06 -1.20
CA ILE A 126 -17.32 -16.67 -2.54
C ILE A 126 -16.21 -15.86 -3.21
N PRO A 127 -15.43 -16.46 -4.13
CA PRO A 127 -14.28 -15.80 -4.75
C PRO A 127 -14.62 -14.48 -5.45
N GLU A 128 -15.80 -14.38 -6.07
CA GLU A 128 -16.23 -13.20 -6.81
C GLU A 128 -16.36 -11.97 -5.90
N GLU A 129 -16.88 -12.16 -4.69
CA GLU A 129 -17.06 -11.08 -3.71
C GLU A 129 -15.72 -10.68 -3.08
N ASP A 130 -14.89 -11.66 -2.75
CA ASP A 130 -13.57 -11.45 -2.15
C ASP A 130 -12.64 -10.70 -3.12
N ILE A 131 -12.64 -11.09 -4.41
CA ILE A 131 -11.87 -10.42 -5.46
C ILE A 131 -12.43 -9.02 -5.76
N HIS A 132 -13.76 -8.86 -5.79
CA HIS A 132 -14.37 -7.55 -5.99
C HIS A 132 -13.83 -6.55 -4.96
N ASN A 133 -13.89 -6.88 -3.67
CA ASN A 133 -13.43 -6.02 -2.59
C ASN A 133 -11.94 -5.67 -2.70
N ALA A 134 -11.09 -6.62 -3.12
CA ALA A 134 -9.68 -6.37 -3.38
C ALA A 134 -9.44 -5.44 -4.58
N MET A 135 -10.28 -5.50 -5.61
CA MET A 135 -10.12 -4.71 -6.84
C MET A 135 -10.69 -3.28 -6.74
N VAL A 136 -11.66 -3.03 -5.85
CA VAL A 136 -12.34 -1.72 -5.71
C VAL A 136 -11.36 -0.53 -5.66
N PRO A 137 -10.28 -0.52 -4.86
CA PRO A 137 -9.37 0.63 -4.79
C PRO A 137 -8.72 0.97 -6.13
N TYR A 138 -8.36 -0.04 -6.92
CA TYR A 138 -7.75 0.14 -8.24
C TYR A 138 -8.76 0.67 -9.25
N LEU A 139 -9.99 0.13 -9.24
CA LEU A 139 -11.07 0.58 -10.12
C LEU A 139 -11.46 2.03 -9.82
N LEU A 140 -11.52 2.44 -8.55
CA LEU A 140 -11.76 3.82 -8.16
C LEU A 140 -10.64 4.76 -8.63
N LYS A 141 -9.37 4.35 -8.51
CA LYS A 141 -8.23 5.11 -9.04
C LYS A 141 -8.31 5.28 -10.56
N HIS A 142 -8.68 4.21 -11.28
CA HIS A 142 -8.84 4.28 -12.73
C HIS A 142 -10.02 5.18 -13.13
N GLN A 143 -11.14 5.07 -12.43
CA GLN A 143 -12.34 5.87 -12.68
C GLN A 143 -12.07 7.36 -12.47
N THR A 144 -11.35 7.73 -11.41
CA THR A 144 -10.98 9.14 -11.16
C THR A 144 -10.04 9.69 -12.24
N TYR A 145 -9.08 8.89 -12.70
CA TYR A 145 -8.22 9.24 -13.83
C TYR A 145 -9.01 9.49 -15.12
N LEU A 146 -9.87 8.54 -15.51
CA LEU A 146 -10.68 8.67 -16.73
C LEU A 146 -11.61 9.88 -16.69
N ARG A 147 -12.25 10.15 -15.55
CA ARG A 147 -13.08 11.35 -15.39
C ARG A 147 -12.29 12.64 -15.59
N LYS A 148 -11.04 12.69 -15.11
CA LYS A 148 -10.17 13.86 -15.30
C LYS A 148 -9.84 14.05 -16.78
N ALA A 149 -9.43 12.98 -17.46
CA ALA A 149 -9.10 13.01 -18.88
C ALA A 149 -10.32 13.39 -19.74
N LEU A 150 -11.51 12.88 -19.40
CA LEU A 150 -12.75 13.22 -20.09
C LEU A 150 -13.06 14.72 -19.96
N LYS A 151 -13.01 15.28 -18.75
CA LYS A 151 -13.26 16.72 -18.51
C LYS A 151 -12.29 17.61 -19.28
N GLU A 152 -11.02 17.22 -19.34
CA GLU A 152 -10.00 17.94 -20.11
C GLU A 152 -10.36 17.96 -21.61
N LYS A 153 -10.76 16.82 -22.16
CA LYS A 153 -11.17 16.71 -23.56
C LYS A 153 -12.47 17.45 -23.87
N GLU A 154 -13.44 17.43 -22.96
CA GLU A 154 -14.69 18.19 -23.09
C GLU A 154 -14.42 19.69 -23.13
N GLU A 155 -13.52 20.18 -22.27
CA GLU A 155 -13.14 21.59 -22.21
C GLU A 155 -12.36 22.04 -23.46
N GLU A 156 -11.42 21.21 -23.94
CA GLU A 156 -10.74 21.44 -25.22
C GLU A 156 -11.72 21.52 -26.39
N ASN A 157 -12.67 20.58 -26.45
CA ASN A 157 -13.68 20.54 -27.50
C ASN A 157 -14.63 21.75 -27.43
N ARG A 158 -15.01 22.20 -26.22
CA ARG A 158 -15.82 23.41 -26.04
C ARG A 158 -15.13 24.64 -26.60
N LYS A 159 -13.86 24.85 -26.24
CA LYS A 159 -13.05 25.96 -26.78
C LYS A 159 -12.91 25.90 -28.30
N LEU A 160 -12.71 24.69 -28.83
CA LEU A 160 -12.61 24.48 -30.27
C LEU A 160 -13.94 24.81 -30.97
N ALA A 161 -15.07 24.37 -30.42
CA ALA A 161 -16.40 24.66 -30.95
C ALA A 161 -16.69 26.18 -30.95
N GLU A 162 -16.34 26.88 -29.88
CA GLU A 162 -16.44 28.35 -29.81
C GLU A 162 -15.60 29.03 -30.90
N SER A 163 -14.35 28.58 -31.11
CA SER A 163 -13.48 29.08 -32.18
C SER A 163 -14.05 28.83 -33.59
N VAL A 164 -14.64 27.65 -33.81
CA VAL A 164 -15.29 27.29 -35.09
C VAL A 164 -16.51 28.18 -35.34
N LEU A 165 -17.35 28.42 -34.33
CA LEU A 165 -18.51 29.31 -34.46
C LEU A 165 -18.08 30.74 -34.80
N ALA A 166 -17.10 31.29 -34.08
CA ALA A 166 -16.53 32.61 -34.38
C ALA A 166 -15.85 32.66 -35.77
N GLY A 167 -15.28 31.54 -36.23
CA GLY A 167 -14.77 31.39 -37.59
C GLY A 167 -15.88 31.44 -38.64
N ARG A 168 -17.00 30.74 -38.41
CA ARG A 168 -18.16 30.71 -39.31
C ARG A 168 -18.83 32.08 -39.43
N GLU A 169 -18.95 32.80 -38.33
CA GLU A 169 -19.51 34.17 -38.31
C GLU A 169 -18.67 35.12 -39.18
N ARG A 170 -17.34 35.13 -38.99
CA ARG A 170 -16.42 35.91 -39.84
C ARG A 170 -16.52 35.57 -41.33
N ILE A 171 -16.68 34.29 -41.67
CA ILE A 171 -16.88 33.87 -43.06
C ILE A 171 -18.19 34.44 -43.61
N SER A 172 -19.27 34.37 -42.83
CA SER A 172 -20.58 34.92 -43.21
C SER A 172 -20.52 36.43 -43.46
N GLU A 173 -19.88 37.19 -42.55
CA GLU A 173 -19.67 38.63 -42.70
C GLU A 173 -18.86 38.96 -43.96
N MET A 174 -17.77 38.23 -44.19
CA MET A 174 -16.93 38.41 -45.37
C MET A 174 -17.69 38.09 -46.67
N GLN A 175 -18.54 37.05 -46.67
CA GLN A 175 -19.42 36.74 -47.80
C GLN A 175 -20.41 37.87 -48.08
N GLN A 176 -21.03 38.46 -47.04
CA GLN A 176 -21.91 39.61 -47.20
C GLN A 176 -21.17 40.82 -47.77
N GLN A 177 -19.96 41.12 -47.29
CA GLN A 177 -19.15 42.21 -47.82
C GLN A 177 -18.80 42.01 -49.30
N ILE A 178 -18.42 40.78 -49.68
CA ILE A 178 -18.13 40.43 -51.09
C ILE A 178 -19.39 40.62 -51.95
N GLN A 179 -20.55 40.18 -51.47
CA GLN A 179 -21.81 40.30 -52.19
C GLN A 179 -22.23 41.77 -52.36
N ASN A 180 -22.11 42.58 -51.31
CA ASN A 180 -22.42 44.00 -51.37
C ASN A 180 -21.50 44.72 -52.38
N ARG A 181 -20.20 44.43 -52.35
CA ARG A 181 -19.24 44.95 -53.35
C ARG A 181 -19.62 44.51 -54.76
N LYS A 182 -19.98 43.24 -54.95
CA LYS A 182 -20.41 42.74 -56.26
C LYS A 182 -21.63 43.51 -56.77
N GLN A 183 -22.63 43.76 -55.92
CA GLN A 183 -23.82 44.52 -56.27
C GLN A 183 -23.49 45.98 -56.61
N SER A 184 -22.61 46.64 -55.84
CA SER A 184 -22.19 48.02 -56.15
C SER A 184 -21.46 48.10 -57.49
N TRP A 185 -20.57 47.15 -57.78
CA TRP A 185 -19.90 47.06 -59.09
C TRP A 185 -20.89 46.84 -60.24
N GLN A 186 -21.92 46.01 -60.04
CA GLN A 186 -22.97 45.80 -61.03
C GLN A 186 -23.82 47.06 -61.27
N ALA A 187 -24.12 47.84 -60.23
CA ALA A 187 -24.84 49.10 -60.35
C ALA A 187 -24.04 50.13 -61.18
N ILE A 188 -22.76 50.34 -60.83
CA ILE A 188 -21.86 51.23 -61.59
C ILE A 188 -21.76 50.80 -63.06
N SER A 189 -21.64 49.50 -63.33
CA SER A 189 -21.59 48.98 -64.71
C SER A 189 -22.90 49.20 -65.48
N LYS A 190 -24.06 49.22 -64.81
CA LYS A 190 -25.34 49.55 -65.44
C LYS A 190 -25.42 51.04 -65.76
N GLU A 191 -25.08 51.90 -64.80
CA GLU A 191 -25.03 53.36 -64.98
C GLU A 191 -24.08 53.74 -66.14
N GLN A 192 -22.91 53.11 -66.22
CA GLN A 192 -21.98 53.29 -67.33
C GLN A 192 -22.59 52.88 -68.69
N ARG A 193 -23.35 51.78 -68.74
CA ARG A 193 -24.03 51.35 -69.97
C ARG A 193 -25.13 52.31 -70.38
N GLU A 194 -25.92 52.80 -69.43
CA GLU A 194 -26.96 53.80 -69.68
C GLU A 194 -26.34 55.11 -70.17
N LEU A 195 -25.23 55.53 -69.58
CA LEU A 195 -24.48 56.70 -70.02
C LEU A 195 -23.97 56.54 -71.46
N ILE A 196 -23.38 55.38 -71.80
CA ILE A 196 -22.93 55.09 -73.18
C ILE A 196 -24.10 55.11 -74.18
N MET A 197 -25.27 54.59 -73.80
CA MET A 197 -26.49 54.65 -74.62
C MET A 197 -26.98 56.09 -74.83
N THR A 198 -26.80 56.99 -73.86
CA THR A 198 -27.14 58.42 -74.04
C THR A 198 -26.16 59.17 -74.95
N PHE A 199 -24.92 58.70 -75.07
CA PHE A 199 -23.91 59.26 -75.98
C PHE A 199 -23.91 58.62 -77.38
N GLN A 200 -24.65 57.53 -77.58
CA GLN A 200 -24.95 57.00 -78.91
C GLN A 200 -26.22 57.69 -79.43
N GLU A 201 -26.05 58.74 -80.24
CA GLU A 201 -27.16 59.36 -80.99
C GLU A 201 -27.83 58.33 -81.92
N PRO A 202 -29.17 58.34 -82.08
CA PRO A 202 -29.84 57.52 -83.06
C PRO A 202 -29.61 58.10 -84.46
N GLU A 203 -29.11 57.29 -85.40
CA GLU A 203 -29.28 57.52 -86.84
C GLU A 203 -30.75 57.30 -87.28
#